data_AF-A0A162XH09-F1
#
_entry.id   AF-A0A162XH09-F1
#
_cell.length_a   1.000
_cell.length_b   1.000
_cell.length_c   1.000
_cell.angle_alpha   90.00
_cell.angle_beta   90.00
_cell.angle_gamma   90.00
#
_symmetry.space_group_name_H-M   'P 1'
#
loop_
_entity.id
_entity.type
_entity.pdbx_description
1 polymer ?
#
loop_
_entity_poly.entity_id
_entity_poly.type
_entity_poly.pdbx_seq_one_letter_code
_entity_poly.pdbx_strand_id
1 'polypeptide(L)'
;MMTTNMRTFLPMLPPELRNEVYSYLSAHETSTTSNAGLPLQLKSYSCKHTLVQICPVHSGSTGLLALQHYNFLEAHEYQTWLLNNAVTVRLGVVFRGRVNTFVQEHWDKKIETHIHKLAKQHPWLKKVAKYDIQILWDAPDGVLKSKNNRRTAGQIPRAMTRTLTALMDEDTRKSQGGVSVKLRLEHHVAGVAIRSAPRFGLGSFMALATDSGCRSQTMEIWKEPCPRVLPRKSARLTPVVKHEEKVLLKFEHGRVAWVDRGQGTLVMKKIAVSEKTTSASFMDTGIAYDSPTEFMLLELLEDCYGRR
;
A
#
# COMPACT_ATOMS: atom_id res chain seq x y z
N MET A 1 24.71 18.75 42.93
CA MET A 1 24.77 17.44 42.24
C MET A 1 23.44 16.70 42.40
N MET A 2 22.38 17.10 41.69
CA MET A 2 21.04 16.48 41.77
C MET A 2 20.47 16.08 40.40
N THR A 3 21.26 16.19 39.33
CA THR A 3 20.81 15.94 37.95
C THR A 3 20.99 14.49 37.48
N THR A 4 21.57 13.62 38.29
CA THR A 4 21.75 12.19 37.97
C THR A 4 20.47 11.37 38.14
N ASN A 5 19.56 11.76 39.05
CA ASN A 5 18.34 10.98 39.34
C ASN A 5 17.22 11.15 38.30
N MET A 6 17.27 12.17 37.43
CA MET A 6 16.27 12.33 36.37
C MET A 6 16.56 11.48 35.12
N ARG A 7 17.72 10.82 35.03
CA ARG A 7 18.06 9.98 33.87
C ARG A 7 17.37 8.61 33.84
N THR A 8 16.61 8.22 34.87
CA THR A 8 16.17 6.83 35.04
C THR A 8 14.72 6.65 35.52
N PHE A 9 13.81 7.60 35.28
CA PHE A 9 12.41 7.40 35.71
C PHE A 9 11.74 6.25 34.94
N LEU A 10 11.90 6.19 33.62
CA LEU A 10 11.25 5.17 32.78
C LEU A 10 11.64 3.73 33.15
N PRO A 11 12.94 3.40 33.34
CA PRO A 11 13.35 2.07 33.79
C PRO A 11 12.88 1.66 35.19
N MET A 12 12.50 2.62 36.04
CA MET A 12 11.97 2.32 37.38
C MET A 12 10.48 1.96 37.35
N LEU A 13 9.79 2.21 36.24
CA LEU A 13 8.39 1.84 36.08
C LEU A 13 8.24 0.33 35.87
N PRO A 14 7.19 -0.29 36.43
CA PRO A 14 6.79 -1.65 36.08
C PRO A 14 6.65 -1.81 34.55
N PRO A 15 6.97 -3.00 34.00
CA PRO A 15 6.86 -3.28 32.56
C PRO A 15 5.50 -2.91 31.95
N GLU A 16 4.42 -3.08 32.71
CA GLU A 16 3.05 -2.79 32.28
C GLU A 16 2.88 -1.30 31.97
N LEU A 17 3.31 -0.43 32.90
CA LEU A 17 3.24 1.03 32.72
C LEU A 17 4.17 1.51 31.60
N ARG A 18 5.34 0.86 31.42
CA ARG A 18 6.23 1.16 30.28
C ARG A 18 5.55 0.84 28.95
N ASN A 19 4.89 -0.31 28.84
CA ASN A 19 4.16 -0.69 27.63
C ASN A 19 3.01 0.27 27.32
N GLU A 20 2.32 0.78 28.34
CA GLU A 20 1.30 1.82 28.17
C GLU A 20 1.90 3.12 27.62
N VAL A 21 3.03 3.57 28.16
CA VAL A 21 3.76 4.74 27.64
C VAL A 21 4.17 4.50 26.17
N TYR A 22 4.74 3.35 25.86
CA TYR A 22 5.16 3.03 24.48
C TYR A 22 3.96 2.97 23.51
N SER A 23 2.83 2.44 23.96
CA SER A 23 1.58 2.40 23.21
C SER A 23 1.07 3.81 22.92
N TYR A 24 1.05 4.67 23.94
CA TYR A 24 0.65 6.07 23.81
C TYR A 24 1.55 6.84 22.83
N LEU A 25 2.88 6.68 22.95
CA LEU A 25 3.85 7.31 22.06
C LEU A 25 3.79 6.83 20.61
N SER A 26 3.12 5.69 20.36
CA SER A 26 3.04 5.08 19.04
C SER A 26 1.64 5.17 18.43
N ALA A 27 0.70 5.83 19.10
CA ALA A 27 -0.66 6.04 18.61
C ALA A 27 -0.65 6.81 17.27
N HIS A 28 -1.51 6.38 16.34
CA HIS A 28 -1.51 6.89 14.96
C HIS A 28 -2.08 8.31 14.82
N GLU A 29 -2.88 8.75 15.79
CA GLU A 29 -3.62 10.01 15.73
C GLU A 29 -2.75 11.24 16.02
N THR A 30 -1.58 11.06 16.63
CA THR A 30 -0.73 12.15 17.12
C THR A 30 0.59 12.29 16.36
N SER A 31 0.98 11.32 15.54
CA SER A 31 2.36 11.19 15.05
C SER A 31 2.48 10.95 13.54
N THR A 32 3.39 11.70 12.90
CA THR A 32 3.75 11.51 11.49
C THR A 32 4.50 10.19 11.31
N THR A 33 4.16 9.41 10.28
CA THR A 33 4.84 8.14 9.99
C THR A 33 6.29 8.36 9.55
N SER A 34 7.22 7.60 10.15
CA SER A 34 8.66 7.68 9.90
C SER A 34 9.27 6.28 9.70
N ASN A 35 10.46 6.23 9.09
CA ASN A 35 11.32 5.04 9.03
C ASN A 35 12.65 5.26 9.79
N ALA A 36 12.76 6.36 10.54
CA ALA A 36 13.94 6.66 11.33
C ALA A 36 14.13 5.62 12.45
N GLY A 37 15.35 5.12 12.64
CA GLY A 37 15.67 4.15 13.69
C GLY A 37 15.23 2.71 13.40
N LEU A 38 14.58 2.43 12.26
CA LEU A 38 14.31 1.06 11.84
C LEU A 38 15.49 0.48 11.03
N PRO A 39 15.77 -0.83 11.18
CA PRO A 39 16.93 -1.46 10.54
C PRO A 39 16.76 -1.65 9.02
N LEU A 40 15.53 -1.66 8.51
CA LEU A 40 15.24 -1.83 7.09
C LEU A 40 14.83 -0.49 6.48
N GLN A 41 15.69 0.05 5.63
CA GLN A 41 15.41 1.23 4.81
C GLN A 41 14.59 0.87 3.56
N LEU A 42 14.12 1.88 2.82
CA LEU A 42 13.39 1.70 1.56
C LEU A 42 14.19 0.81 0.60
N LYS A 43 13.59 -0.31 0.19
CA LYS A 43 14.15 -1.22 -0.84
C LYS A 43 13.29 -1.18 -2.09
N SER A 44 13.93 -1.15 -3.24
CA SER A 44 13.26 -1.15 -4.55
C SER A 44 13.72 -2.35 -5.36
N TYR A 45 12.76 -3.10 -5.90
CA TYR A 45 12.97 -4.26 -6.77
C TYR A 45 12.40 -3.97 -8.14
N SER A 46 13.27 -3.77 -9.12
CA SER A 46 12.85 -3.59 -10.52
C SER A 46 12.67 -4.95 -11.18
N CYS A 47 11.47 -5.15 -11.73
CA CYS A 47 11.11 -6.28 -12.58
C CYS A 47 10.73 -5.74 -13.97
N LYS A 48 10.70 -6.63 -14.96
CA LYS A 48 10.36 -6.29 -16.35
C LYS A 48 9.08 -5.46 -16.45
N HIS A 49 8.06 -5.84 -15.69
CA HIS A 49 6.72 -5.26 -15.76
C HIS A 49 6.32 -4.45 -14.52
N THR A 50 7.14 -4.46 -13.47
CA THR A 50 6.78 -3.80 -12.21
C THR A 50 7.99 -3.18 -11.53
N LEU A 51 7.77 -2.10 -10.80
CA LEU A 51 8.66 -1.66 -9.73
C LEU A 51 7.97 -1.95 -8.39
N VAL A 52 8.64 -2.67 -7.50
CA VAL A 52 8.13 -2.95 -6.15
C VAL A 52 9.00 -2.23 -5.12
N GLN A 53 8.39 -1.39 -4.29
CA GLN A 53 9.03 -0.65 -3.23
C GLN A 53 8.53 -1.15 -1.87
N ILE A 54 9.44 -1.48 -0.97
CA ILE A 54 9.13 -2.00 0.36
C ILE A 54 9.77 -1.09 1.40
N CYS A 55 8.96 -0.59 2.33
CA CYS A 55 9.45 0.26 3.39
C CYS A 55 8.63 0.05 4.67
N PRO A 56 9.25 -0.42 5.76
CA PRO A 56 8.59 -0.37 7.05
C PRO A 56 8.50 1.08 7.53
N VAL A 57 7.44 1.40 8.25
CA VAL A 57 7.23 2.69 8.89
C VAL A 57 6.59 2.50 10.26
N HIS A 58 6.76 3.46 11.15
CA HIS A 58 6.11 3.51 12.46
C HIS A 58 5.59 4.92 12.74
N SER A 59 4.62 5.04 13.65
CA SER A 59 4.16 6.32 14.23
C SER A 59 4.72 6.59 15.63
N GLY A 60 5.75 5.84 16.03
CA GLY A 60 6.44 6.00 17.31
C GLY A 60 7.30 7.27 17.45
N SER A 61 7.72 7.56 18.68
CA SER A 61 8.59 8.69 19.03
C SER A 61 10.00 8.53 18.45
N THR A 62 10.34 9.35 17.46
CA THR A 62 11.68 9.38 16.87
C THR A 62 12.73 9.94 17.83
N GLY A 63 12.33 10.83 18.75
CA GLY A 63 13.20 11.34 19.80
C GLY A 63 13.68 10.23 20.74
N LEU A 64 12.75 9.36 21.16
CA LEU A 64 13.08 8.21 22.02
C LEU A 64 14.00 7.22 21.30
N LEU A 65 13.76 6.95 20.01
CA LEU A 65 14.67 6.12 19.20
C LEU A 65 16.05 6.76 18.99
N ALA A 66 16.14 8.09 18.89
CA ALA A 66 17.43 8.77 18.75
C ALA A 66 18.32 8.62 19.99
N LEU A 67 17.72 8.40 21.18
CA LEU A 67 18.46 8.18 22.42
C LEU A 67 19.28 6.87 22.43
N GLN A 68 19.00 5.95 21.50
CA GLN A 68 19.82 4.75 21.30
C GLN A 68 21.28 5.06 21.01
N HIS A 69 21.57 6.16 20.31
CA HIS A 69 22.94 6.59 20.04
C HIS A 69 23.73 6.94 21.31
N TYR A 70 23.03 7.23 22.41
CA TYR A 70 23.61 7.52 23.71
C TYR A 70 23.48 6.35 24.69
N ASN A 71 23.13 5.15 24.22
CA ASN A 71 22.99 3.91 25.00
C ASN A 71 21.97 3.98 26.15
N PHE A 72 20.87 4.72 25.97
CA PHE A 72 19.76 4.67 26.92
C PHE A 72 19.01 3.33 26.82
N LEU A 73 18.86 2.63 27.94
CA LEU A 73 18.22 1.31 28.00
C LEU A 73 16.75 1.35 27.55
N GLU A 74 16.03 2.40 27.95
CA GLU A 74 14.63 2.61 27.57
C GLU A 74 14.46 2.76 26.06
N ALA A 75 15.43 3.33 25.35
CA ALA A 75 15.40 3.49 23.91
C ALA A 75 15.57 2.15 23.18
N HIS A 76 16.40 1.25 23.72
CA HIS A 76 16.55 -0.12 23.19
C HIS A 76 15.33 -0.99 23.46
N GLU A 77 14.75 -0.88 24.66
CA GLU A 77 13.48 -1.54 24.99
C GLU A 77 12.37 -1.03 24.07
N TYR A 78 12.26 0.29 23.91
CA TYR A 78 11.25 0.90 23.07
C TYR A 78 11.37 0.45 21.60
N GLN A 79 12.58 0.41 21.03
CA GLN A 79 12.75 -0.11 19.67
C GLN A 79 12.31 -1.57 19.55
N THR A 80 12.63 -2.40 20.53
CA THR A 80 12.22 -3.81 20.53
C THR A 80 10.70 -3.94 20.62
N TRP A 81 10.07 -3.14 21.48
CA TRP A 81 8.61 -3.08 21.59
C TRP A 81 7.98 -2.59 20.27
N LEU A 82 8.54 -1.54 19.67
CA LEU A 82 8.06 -0.93 18.43
C LEU A 82 8.06 -1.93 17.27
N LEU A 83 9.17 -2.65 17.07
CA LEU A 83 9.34 -3.64 16.00
C LEU A 83 8.31 -4.78 16.07
N ASN A 84 7.78 -5.08 17.26
CA ASN A 84 6.79 -6.13 17.46
C ASN A 84 5.35 -5.62 17.40
N ASN A 85 5.08 -4.35 17.70
CA ASN A 85 3.70 -3.89 17.94
C ASN A 85 3.24 -2.75 17.01
N ALA A 86 4.14 -1.87 16.59
CA ALA A 86 3.78 -0.57 16.02
C ALA A 86 4.45 -0.26 14.69
N VAL A 87 4.88 -1.30 13.96
CA VAL A 87 5.37 -1.18 12.58
C VAL A 87 4.25 -1.52 11.59
N THR A 88 4.20 -0.75 10.51
CA THR A 88 3.40 -1.03 9.31
C THR A 88 4.34 -1.18 8.13
N VAL A 89 4.17 -2.23 7.31
CA VAL A 89 4.92 -2.35 6.05
C VAL A 89 4.17 -1.60 4.96
N ARG A 90 4.78 -0.53 4.42
CA ARG A 90 4.30 0.14 3.21
C ARG A 90 4.89 -0.48 1.97
N LEU A 91 4.03 -0.78 1.01
CA LEU A 91 4.38 -1.46 -0.24
C LEU A 91 3.84 -0.66 -1.43
N GLY A 92 4.75 -0.13 -2.25
CA GLY A 92 4.40 0.50 -3.51
C GLY A 92 4.62 -0.47 -4.67
N VAL A 93 3.63 -0.68 -5.53
CA VAL A 93 3.79 -1.41 -6.78
C VAL A 93 3.42 -0.50 -7.94
N VAL A 94 4.36 -0.24 -8.85
CA VAL A 94 4.06 0.39 -10.14
C VAL A 94 4.00 -0.70 -11.19
N PHE A 95 2.81 -0.97 -11.73
CA PHE A 95 2.61 -1.92 -12.81
C PHE A 95 2.69 -1.20 -14.16
N ARG A 96 3.78 -1.45 -14.90
CA ARG A 96 4.03 -0.94 -16.26
C ARG A 96 3.93 -2.03 -17.34
N GLY A 97 3.49 -3.21 -16.95
CA GLY A 97 3.44 -4.39 -17.80
C GLY A 97 2.27 -4.41 -18.77
N ARG A 98 2.38 -5.25 -19.79
CA ARG A 98 1.27 -5.61 -20.66
C ARG A 98 0.58 -6.85 -20.09
N VAL A 99 -0.74 -6.82 -19.93
CA VAL A 99 -1.51 -7.92 -19.31
C VAL A 99 -1.35 -9.24 -20.07
N ASN A 100 -1.19 -9.19 -21.40
CA ASN A 100 -1.01 -10.36 -22.26
C ASN A 100 0.35 -11.08 -22.09
N THR A 101 1.41 -10.37 -21.71
CA THR A 101 2.77 -10.91 -21.55
C THR A 101 3.18 -11.09 -20.09
N PHE A 102 2.42 -10.51 -19.18
CA PHE A 102 2.66 -10.63 -17.76
C PHE A 102 2.28 -12.03 -17.26
N VAL A 103 3.28 -12.77 -16.78
CA VAL A 103 3.10 -14.10 -16.19
C VAL A 103 3.15 -13.97 -14.67
N GLN A 104 1.98 -14.06 -14.03
CA GLN A 104 1.84 -13.89 -12.58
C GLN A 104 2.75 -14.85 -11.79
N GLU A 105 2.80 -16.14 -12.16
CA GLU A 105 3.58 -17.16 -11.44
C GLU A 105 5.08 -16.85 -11.41
N HIS A 106 5.63 -16.31 -12.51
CA HIS A 106 7.03 -15.87 -12.54
C HIS A 106 7.27 -14.65 -11.67
N TRP A 107 6.29 -13.75 -11.62
CA TRP A 107 6.35 -12.58 -10.74
C TRP A 107 6.27 -13.01 -9.26
N ASP A 108 5.33 -13.91 -8.92
CA ASP A 108 5.14 -14.43 -7.56
C ASP A 108 6.41 -15.06 -7.04
N LYS A 109 6.96 -16.05 -7.76
CA LYS A 109 8.20 -16.74 -7.37
C LYS A 109 9.37 -15.78 -7.16
N LYS A 110 9.50 -14.77 -8.03
CA LYS A 110 10.57 -13.76 -7.93
C LYS A 110 10.39 -12.89 -6.69
N ILE A 111 9.19 -12.35 -6.49
CA ILE A 111 8.90 -11.46 -5.36
C ILE A 111 8.94 -12.22 -4.04
N GLU A 112 8.39 -13.42 -3.96
CA GLU A 112 8.52 -14.30 -2.80
C GLU A 112 9.98 -14.54 -2.45
N THR A 113 10.84 -14.83 -3.42
CA THR A 113 12.28 -15.01 -3.16
C THR A 113 12.91 -13.75 -2.55
N HIS A 114 12.58 -12.57 -3.06
CA HIS A 114 13.10 -11.30 -2.50
C HIS A 114 12.58 -11.04 -1.09
N ILE A 115 11.29 -11.26 -0.88
CA ILE A 115 10.60 -11.09 0.39
C ILE A 115 11.14 -12.07 1.46
N HIS A 116 11.34 -13.34 1.11
CA HIS A 116 11.95 -14.34 2.01
C HIS A 116 13.41 -14.00 2.35
N LYS A 117 14.18 -13.49 1.38
CA LYS A 117 15.54 -12.99 1.64
C LYS A 117 15.53 -11.83 2.63
N LEU A 118 14.60 -10.88 2.48
CA LEU A 118 14.41 -9.79 3.43
C LEU A 118 14.02 -10.31 4.82
N ALA A 119 13.08 -11.25 4.91
CA ALA A 119 12.65 -11.85 6.18
C ALA A 119 13.77 -12.64 6.86
N LYS A 120 14.69 -13.23 6.09
CA LYS A 120 15.88 -13.90 6.65
C LYS A 120 16.85 -12.88 7.27
N GLN A 121 17.03 -11.73 6.64
CA GLN A 121 17.89 -10.65 7.15
C GLN A 121 17.23 -9.87 8.30
N HIS A 122 15.90 -9.76 8.29
CA HIS A 122 15.11 -9.01 9.26
C HIS A 122 13.96 -9.88 9.78
N PRO A 123 14.22 -10.81 10.72
CA PRO A 123 13.23 -11.79 11.18
C PRO A 123 11.94 -11.19 11.75
N TRP A 124 12.02 -9.99 12.33
CA TRP A 124 10.87 -9.27 12.88
C TRP A 124 9.80 -8.95 11.83
N LEU A 125 10.13 -8.89 10.53
CA LEU A 125 9.15 -8.64 9.46
C LEU A 125 8.00 -9.66 9.44
N LYS A 126 8.26 -10.89 9.88
CA LYS A 126 7.24 -11.96 9.93
C LYS A 126 6.14 -11.68 10.96
N LYS A 127 6.46 -10.87 11.99
CA LYS A 127 5.55 -10.51 13.08
C LYS A 127 4.76 -9.24 12.80
N VAL A 128 5.02 -8.55 11.69
CA VAL A 128 4.31 -7.31 11.38
C VAL A 128 2.86 -7.63 11.02
N ALA A 129 1.92 -7.03 11.75
CA ALA A 129 0.50 -7.25 11.56
C ALA A 129 -0.14 -6.34 10.51
N LYS A 130 0.47 -5.17 10.22
CA LYS A 130 -0.14 -4.13 9.38
C LYS A 130 0.58 -3.94 8.06
N TYR A 131 -0.16 -4.00 6.96
CA TYR A 131 0.33 -3.81 5.59
C TYR A 131 -0.49 -2.72 4.90
N ASP A 132 0.18 -1.73 4.32
CA ASP A 132 -0.41 -0.65 3.54
C ASP A 132 0.16 -0.71 2.11
N ILE A 133 -0.66 -1.19 1.17
CA ILE A 133 -0.25 -1.53 -0.19
C ILE A 133 -0.88 -0.53 -1.16
N GLN A 134 -0.07 0.16 -1.96
CA GLN A 134 -0.55 0.95 -3.08
C GLN A 134 -0.05 0.36 -4.39
N ILE A 135 -0.98 0.08 -5.29
CA ILE A 135 -0.70 -0.43 -6.63
C ILE A 135 -1.11 0.64 -7.63
N LEU A 136 -0.13 1.23 -8.31
CA LEU A 136 -0.37 2.12 -9.44
C LEU A 136 -0.38 1.31 -10.73
N TRP A 137 -1.49 1.39 -11.44
CA TRP A 137 -1.63 0.77 -12.75
C TRP A 137 -1.32 1.79 -13.86
N ASP A 138 -0.19 1.57 -14.54
CA ASP A 138 0.37 2.41 -15.59
C ASP A 138 0.76 1.58 -16.82
N ALA A 139 -0.14 0.67 -17.23
CA ALA A 139 0.09 -0.18 -18.40
C ALA A 139 -0.05 0.64 -19.71
N PRO A 140 0.88 0.49 -20.68
CA PRO A 140 0.91 1.34 -21.87
C PRO A 140 -0.03 0.89 -23.01
N ASP A 141 -0.38 -0.40 -23.11
CA ASP A 141 -1.01 -0.97 -24.31
C ASP A 141 -2.52 -1.15 -24.22
N GLY A 142 -3.13 -0.75 -23.10
CA GLY A 142 -4.58 -0.79 -22.91
C GLY A 142 -5.22 -2.19 -22.99
N VAL A 143 -4.41 -3.25 -23.03
CA VAL A 143 -4.89 -4.63 -23.08
C VAL A 143 -5.34 -5.04 -21.67
N LEU A 144 -6.60 -5.46 -21.54
CA LEU A 144 -7.21 -5.76 -20.23
C LEU A 144 -7.46 -7.25 -19.98
N LYS A 145 -7.14 -8.12 -20.94
CA LYS A 145 -7.20 -9.57 -20.79
C LYS A 145 -5.88 -10.24 -21.15
N SER A 146 -5.62 -11.36 -20.49
CA SER A 146 -4.48 -12.21 -20.82
C SER A 146 -4.64 -12.82 -22.22
N LYS A 147 -3.54 -13.34 -22.78
CA LYS A 147 -3.61 -14.24 -23.94
C LYS A 147 -4.60 -15.38 -23.62
N ASN A 148 -5.54 -15.65 -24.53
CA ASN A 148 -6.61 -16.65 -24.40
C ASN A 148 -7.72 -16.34 -23.37
N ASN A 149 -7.92 -15.09 -22.97
CA ASN A 149 -9.03 -14.65 -22.08
C ASN A 149 -9.09 -15.34 -20.70
N ARG A 150 -8.00 -15.98 -20.25
CA ARG A 150 -7.95 -16.74 -18.98
C ARG A 150 -8.03 -15.85 -17.73
N ARG A 151 -7.50 -14.62 -17.80
CA ARG A 151 -7.46 -13.68 -16.66
C ARG A 151 -7.81 -12.27 -17.08
N THR A 152 -8.54 -11.56 -16.22
CA THR A 152 -8.79 -10.12 -16.33
C THR A 152 -7.69 -9.33 -15.61
N ALA A 153 -7.48 -8.08 -16.02
CA ALA A 153 -6.49 -7.20 -15.40
C ALA A 153 -6.67 -7.09 -13.89
N GLY A 154 -7.92 -7.02 -13.39
CA GLY A 154 -8.25 -6.91 -11.97
C GLY A 154 -7.86 -8.12 -11.10
N GLN A 155 -7.60 -9.30 -11.70
CA GLN A 155 -7.08 -10.45 -10.95
C GLN A 155 -5.60 -10.30 -10.60
N ILE A 156 -4.82 -9.56 -11.39
CA ILE A 156 -3.38 -9.33 -11.18
C ILE A 156 -3.10 -8.60 -9.85
N PRO A 157 -3.67 -7.40 -9.57
CA PRO A 157 -3.38 -6.68 -8.32
C PRO A 157 -3.84 -7.46 -7.09
N ARG A 158 -4.90 -8.27 -7.21
CA ARG A 158 -5.34 -9.18 -6.15
C ARG A 158 -4.31 -10.29 -5.87
N ALA A 159 -3.79 -10.93 -6.91
CA ALA A 159 -2.73 -11.93 -6.77
C ALA A 159 -1.46 -11.31 -6.19
N MET A 160 -1.05 -10.13 -6.68
CA MET A 160 0.09 -9.39 -6.13
C MET A 160 -0.06 -9.12 -4.63
N THR A 161 -1.25 -8.70 -4.20
CA THR A 161 -1.55 -8.45 -2.78
C THR A 161 -1.27 -9.71 -1.96
N ARG A 162 -1.76 -10.89 -2.40
CA ARG A 162 -1.55 -12.17 -1.71
C ARG A 162 -0.07 -12.48 -1.54
N THR A 163 0.71 -12.35 -2.61
CA THR A 163 2.16 -12.59 -2.60
C THR A 163 2.89 -11.62 -1.66
N LEU A 164 2.49 -10.35 -1.66
CA LEU A 164 3.10 -9.31 -0.83
C LEU A 164 2.81 -9.51 0.67
N THR A 165 1.66 -10.09 1.02
CA THR A 165 1.27 -10.39 2.40
C THR A 165 1.70 -11.78 2.87
N ALA A 166 2.38 -12.57 2.03
CA ALA A 166 2.69 -13.97 2.31
C ALA A 166 3.61 -14.19 3.54
N LEU A 167 4.37 -13.18 3.96
CA LEU A 167 5.19 -13.26 5.18
C LEU A 167 4.42 -13.10 6.48
N MET A 168 3.19 -12.58 6.43
CA MET A 168 2.40 -12.38 7.64
C MET A 168 2.08 -13.74 8.23
N ASP A 169 2.62 -13.98 9.42
CA ASP A 169 2.39 -15.21 10.17
C ASP A 169 0.89 -15.47 10.39
N GLU A 170 0.45 -16.73 10.35
CA GLU A 170 -0.97 -17.09 10.37
C GLU A 170 -1.66 -16.66 11.67
N ASP A 171 -0.97 -16.79 12.81
CA ASP A 171 -1.51 -16.38 14.11
C ASP A 171 -1.63 -14.86 14.20
N THR A 172 -0.63 -14.14 13.69
CA THR A 172 -0.65 -12.67 13.59
C THR A 172 -1.77 -12.21 12.65
N ARG A 173 -1.94 -12.89 11.51
CA ARG A 173 -2.95 -12.59 10.49
C ARG A 173 -4.36 -12.65 11.04
N LYS A 174 -4.68 -13.71 11.79
CA LYS A 174 -6.01 -13.92 12.40
C LYS A 174 -6.28 -12.99 13.58
N SER A 175 -5.28 -12.76 14.44
CA SER A 175 -5.47 -12.00 15.69
C SER A 175 -5.39 -10.48 15.52
N GLN A 176 -4.47 -10.00 14.68
CA GLN A 176 -4.14 -8.57 14.56
C GLN A 176 -4.00 -8.10 13.10
N GLY A 177 -4.05 -9.01 12.14
CA GLY A 177 -3.79 -8.74 10.72
C GLY A 177 -4.68 -7.63 10.16
N GLY A 178 -4.04 -6.59 9.64
CA GLY A 178 -4.68 -5.47 8.97
C GLY A 178 -4.04 -5.21 7.62
N VAL A 179 -4.79 -5.41 6.54
CA VAL A 179 -4.30 -5.17 5.17
C VAL A 179 -5.12 -4.07 4.53
N SER A 180 -4.48 -2.96 4.17
CA SER A 180 -5.07 -1.91 3.33
C SER A 180 -4.45 -1.98 1.95
N VAL A 181 -5.29 -2.00 0.91
CA VAL A 181 -4.85 -2.04 -0.48
C VAL A 181 -5.55 -0.94 -1.26
N LYS A 182 -4.78 -0.12 -1.96
CA LYS A 182 -5.28 0.92 -2.86
C LYS A 182 -4.83 0.64 -4.28
N LEU A 183 -5.76 0.32 -5.16
CA LEU A 183 -5.53 0.24 -6.60
C LEU A 183 -5.78 1.63 -7.21
N ARG A 184 -4.72 2.24 -7.73
CA ARG A 184 -4.74 3.57 -8.35
C ARG A 184 -4.63 3.40 -9.86
N LEU A 185 -5.66 3.80 -10.59
CA LEU A 185 -5.68 3.76 -12.06
C LEU A 185 -5.23 5.11 -12.61
N GLU A 186 -4.17 5.11 -13.41
CA GLU A 186 -3.80 6.30 -14.19
C GLU A 186 -4.97 6.76 -15.08
N HIS A 187 -5.05 8.06 -15.37
CA HIS A 187 -6.18 8.62 -16.10
C HIS A 187 -6.39 7.97 -17.48
N HIS A 188 -5.31 7.70 -18.23
CA HIS A 188 -5.42 7.02 -19.52
C HIS A 188 -5.87 5.57 -19.38
N VAL A 189 -5.43 4.86 -18.33
CA VAL A 189 -5.86 3.49 -18.04
C VAL A 189 -7.34 3.47 -17.70
N ALA A 190 -7.81 4.38 -16.86
CA ALA A 190 -9.23 4.52 -16.54
C ALA A 190 -10.05 4.76 -17.82
N GLY A 191 -9.58 5.64 -18.72
CA GLY A 191 -10.21 5.87 -20.01
C GLY A 191 -10.22 4.66 -20.95
N VAL A 192 -9.23 3.78 -20.88
CA VAL A 192 -9.25 2.49 -21.59
C VAL A 192 -10.23 1.53 -20.94
N ALA A 193 -10.20 1.40 -19.61
CA ALA A 193 -11.07 0.49 -18.84
C ALA A 193 -12.56 0.65 -19.14
N ILE A 194 -13.01 1.90 -19.36
CA ILE A 194 -14.41 2.19 -19.67
C ILE A 194 -14.78 2.01 -21.14
N ARG A 195 -13.80 2.07 -22.07
CA ARG A 195 -14.04 1.97 -23.53
C ARG A 195 -13.81 0.59 -24.10
N SER A 196 -13.05 -0.25 -23.40
CA SER A 196 -12.68 -1.58 -23.88
C SER A 196 -13.75 -2.62 -23.56
N ALA A 197 -14.11 -3.41 -24.56
CA ALA A 197 -14.60 -4.76 -24.37
C ALA A 197 -13.41 -5.69 -24.65
N PRO A 198 -12.79 -6.34 -23.66
CA PRO A 198 -13.23 -6.62 -22.29
C PRO A 198 -12.96 -5.53 -21.23
N ARG A 199 -13.74 -5.54 -20.13
CA ARG A 199 -13.55 -4.70 -18.93
C ARG A 199 -12.27 -5.05 -18.15
N PHE A 200 -11.85 -4.13 -17.27
CA PHE A 200 -10.69 -4.32 -16.40
C PHE A 200 -10.93 -5.45 -15.40
N GLY A 201 -12.14 -5.60 -14.89
CA GLY A 201 -12.50 -6.62 -13.90
C GLY A 201 -12.26 -6.14 -12.47
N LEU A 202 -12.62 -4.89 -12.19
CA LEU A 202 -12.48 -4.29 -10.85
C LEU A 202 -13.30 -5.03 -9.80
N GLY A 203 -14.44 -5.60 -10.16
CA GLY A 203 -15.23 -6.45 -9.27
C GLY A 203 -14.46 -7.68 -8.78
N SER A 204 -13.59 -8.26 -9.63
CA SER A 204 -12.73 -9.37 -9.21
C SER A 204 -11.66 -8.96 -8.18
N PHE A 205 -11.18 -7.72 -8.26
CA PHE A 205 -10.28 -7.13 -7.27
C PHE A 205 -11.02 -6.79 -5.97
N MET A 206 -12.22 -6.21 -6.07
CA MET A 206 -13.07 -5.83 -4.93
C MET A 206 -13.80 -6.99 -4.27
N ALA A 207 -13.71 -8.19 -4.83
CA ALA A 207 -14.13 -9.41 -4.17
C ALA A 207 -13.18 -9.69 -3.01
N LEU A 208 -13.62 -9.33 -1.80
CA LEU A 208 -12.92 -9.64 -0.56
C LEU A 208 -12.69 -11.15 -0.52
N ALA A 209 -11.45 -11.56 -0.24
CA ALA A 209 -11.17 -12.97 -0.10
C ALA A 209 -11.69 -13.41 1.27
N THR A 210 -12.75 -14.22 1.24
CA THR A 210 -13.20 -15.03 2.40
C THR A 210 -12.04 -15.77 3.05
N ASP A 211 -11.04 -16.13 2.23
CA ASP A 211 -9.90 -16.95 2.60
C ASP A 211 -8.66 -16.12 2.98
N SER A 212 -8.77 -14.78 3.06
CA SER A 212 -7.62 -13.94 3.45
C SER A 212 -7.18 -14.19 4.89
N GLY A 213 -8.06 -14.70 5.76
CA GLY A 213 -7.76 -14.96 7.17
C GLY A 213 -7.36 -13.72 7.98
N CYS A 214 -7.40 -12.53 7.39
CA CYS A 214 -7.01 -11.27 8.01
C CYS A 214 -8.15 -10.76 8.88
N ARG A 215 -7.85 -10.29 10.10
CA ARG A 215 -8.84 -9.67 10.98
C ARG A 215 -9.54 -8.46 10.33
N SER A 216 -8.79 -7.67 9.58
CA SER A 216 -9.34 -6.54 8.82
C SER A 216 -8.69 -6.41 7.44
N GLN A 217 -9.52 -6.09 6.46
CA GLN A 217 -9.09 -5.84 5.09
C GLN A 217 -9.81 -4.60 4.55
N THR A 218 -9.06 -3.65 4.00
CA THR A 218 -9.59 -2.48 3.30
C THR A 218 -9.11 -2.53 1.85
N MET A 219 -10.06 -2.46 0.91
CA MET A 219 -9.79 -2.40 -0.52
C MET A 219 -10.34 -1.07 -1.06
N GLU A 220 -9.49 -0.30 -1.72
CA GLU A 220 -9.87 0.97 -2.33
C GLU A 220 -9.48 0.98 -3.80
N ILE A 221 -10.35 1.55 -4.64
CA ILE A 221 -10.06 1.87 -6.03
C ILE A 221 -10.09 3.38 -6.19
N TRP A 222 -9.03 3.92 -6.77
CA TRP A 222 -8.86 5.34 -7.02
C TRP A 222 -8.59 5.59 -8.50
N LYS A 223 -9.18 6.67 -9.02
CA LYS A 223 -8.82 7.24 -10.32
C LYS A 223 -7.86 8.40 -10.09
N GLU A 224 -6.68 8.34 -10.71
CA GLU A 224 -5.72 9.43 -10.68
C GLU A 224 -6.24 10.68 -11.43
N PRO A 225 -5.80 11.89 -11.03
CA PRO A 225 -6.17 13.11 -11.74
C PRO A 225 -5.65 13.09 -13.19
N CYS A 226 -6.36 13.78 -14.08
CA CYS A 226 -5.86 13.98 -15.44
C CYS A 226 -4.64 14.93 -15.37
N PRO A 227 -3.50 14.59 -16.00
CA PRO A 227 -2.37 15.52 -16.04
C PRO A 227 -2.81 16.82 -16.74
N ARG A 228 -2.58 17.98 -16.07
CA ARG A 228 -3.02 19.31 -16.53
C ARG A 228 -2.49 19.70 -17.91
N VAL A 229 -1.44 19.03 -18.39
CA VAL A 229 -0.84 19.24 -19.71
C VAL A 229 -1.00 17.97 -20.54
N LEU A 230 -2.17 17.79 -21.14
CA LEU A 230 -2.25 16.99 -22.36
C LEU A 230 -1.63 17.87 -23.47
N PRO A 231 -0.60 17.42 -24.20
CA PRO A 231 -0.10 18.18 -25.33
C PRO A 231 -1.25 18.36 -26.32
N ARG A 232 -1.78 19.59 -26.45
CA ARG A 232 -2.85 19.96 -27.39
C ARG A 232 -2.45 19.81 -28.87
N LYS A 233 -1.37 19.09 -29.18
CA LYS A 233 -0.92 18.88 -30.55
C LYS A 233 -1.44 17.53 -31.05
N SER A 234 -2.55 17.63 -31.79
CA SER A 234 -3.13 16.65 -32.72
C SER A 234 -3.77 15.39 -32.12
N ALA A 235 -5.06 15.24 -32.36
CA ALA A 235 -5.89 14.05 -32.11
C ALA A 235 -5.45 12.79 -32.91
N ARG A 236 -4.21 12.74 -33.40
CA ARG A 236 -3.67 11.65 -34.23
C ARG A 236 -2.27 11.17 -33.81
N LEU A 237 -1.65 11.79 -32.80
CA LEU A 237 -0.34 11.34 -32.31
C LEU A 237 -0.47 10.99 -30.83
N THR A 238 -0.31 9.70 -30.52
CA THR A 238 -0.14 9.21 -29.15
C THR A 238 1.01 9.99 -28.53
N PRO A 239 0.80 10.75 -27.45
CA PRO A 239 1.90 11.49 -26.83
C PRO A 239 2.98 10.49 -26.42
N VAL A 240 4.19 10.68 -26.96
CA VAL A 240 5.38 9.97 -26.48
C VAL A 240 5.72 10.59 -25.13
N VAL A 241 5.03 10.10 -24.09
CA VAL A 241 5.37 10.41 -22.70
C VAL A 241 6.75 9.82 -22.47
N LYS A 242 7.75 10.66 -22.16
CA LYS A 242 9.03 10.16 -21.67
C LYS A 242 8.73 9.27 -20.46
N HIS A 243 9.03 7.98 -20.56
CA HIS A 243 8.84 7.02 -19.49
C HIS A 243 9.87 7.28 -18.39
N GLU A 244 9.66 8.32 -17.59
CA GLU A 244 10.32 8.42 -16.29
C GLU A 244 9.79 7.29 -15.40
N GLU A 245 10.69 6.58 -14.73
CA GLU A 245 10.32 5.50 -13.84
C GLU A 245 9.56 6.08 -12.64
N LYS A 246 8.25 5.87 -12.63
CA LYS A 246 7.38 6.32 -11.54
C LYS A 246 7.71 5.55 -10.27
N VAL A 247 7.71 6.26 -9.15
CA VAL A 247 7.85 5.72 -7.79
C VAL A 247 6.61 6.09 -6.97
N LEU A 248 6.29 5.27 -5.97
CA LEU A 248 5.16 5.49 -5.05
C LEU A 248 5.61 5.85 -3.64
N LEU A 249 6.79 5.42 -3.22
CA LEU A 249 7.39 5.77 -1.95
C LEU A 249 8.61 6.66 -2.18
N LYS A 250 8.65 7.78 -1.47
CA LYS A 250 9.77 8.70 -1.43
C LYS A 250 10.29 8.80 -0.01
N PHE A 251 11.61 8.71 0.14
CA PHE A 251 12.30 8.97 1.39
C PHE A 251 12.93 10.36 1.30
N GLU A 252 12.45 11.29 2.13
CA GLU A 252 13.00 12.65 2.22
C GLU A 252 13.10 13.06 3.69
N HIS A 253 14.25 13.59 4.09
CA HIS A 253 14.48 14.12 5.44
C HIS A 253 14.11 13.13 6.56
N GLY A 254 14.42 11.84 6.39
CA GLY A 254 14.10 10.80 7.38
C GLY A 254 12.63 10.36 7.39
N ARG A 255 11.78 10.94 6.54
CA ARG A 255 10.35 10.62 6.43
C ARG A 255 10.08 9.82 5.18
N VAL A 256 9.18 8.86 5.32
CA VAL A 256 8.67 8.06 4.19
C VAL A 256 7.23 8.47 3.96
N ALA A 257 6.98 9.02 2.78
CA ALA A 257 5.65 9.41 2.36
C ALA A 257 5.29 8.72 1.05
N TRP A 258 3.99 8.52 0.87
CA TRP A 258 3.44 8.29 -0.45
C TRP A 258 3.73 9.51 -1.32
N VAL A 259 4.19 9.30 -2.54
CA VAL A 259 4.40 10.39 -3.49
C VAL A 259 3.06 11.08 -3.71
N ASP A 260 3.04 12.40 -3.54
CA ASP A 260 1.86 13.18 -3.90
C ASP A 260 1.73 13.19 -5.42
N ARG A 261 0.59 12.68 -5.90
CA ARG A 261 0.25 12.61 -7.34
C ARG A 261 -0.99 13.45 -7.65
N GLY A 262 -1.30 14.39 -6.75
CA GLY A 262 -2.52 15.17 -6.76
C GLY A 262 -3.70 14.42 -6.12
N GLN A 263 -4.82 15.13 -6.00
CA GLN A 263 -6.06 14.61 -5.44
C GLN A 263 -6.73 13.66 -6.44
N GLY A 264 -6.44 12.37 -6.31
CA GLY A 264 -7.19 11.32 -6.99
C GLY A 264 -8.65 11.28 -6.49
N THR A 265 -9.52 10.66 -7.26
CA THR A 265 -10.93 10.45 -6.89
C THR A 265 -11.13 9.01 -6.45
N LEU A 266 -11.61 8.81 -5.22
CA LEU A 266 -12.05 7.49 -4.76
C LEU A 266 -13.22 7.04 -5.63
N VAL A 267 -13.17 5.83 -6.17
CA VAL A 267 -14.28 5.21 -6.92
C VAL A 267 -15.12 4.37 -5.96
N MET A 268 -14.47 3.44 -5.27
CA MET A 268 -15.09 2.53 -4.33
C MET A 268 -14.12 2.14 -3.22
N LYS A 269 -14.62 2.01 -2.01
CA LYS A 269 -13.96 1.47 -0.83
C LYS A 269 -14.81 0.34 -0.26
N LYS A 270 -14.17 -0.78 0.06
CA LYS A 270 -14.76 -1.85 0.86
C LYS A 270 -13.89 -2.10 2.08
N ILE A 271 -14.52 -2.21 3.24
CA ILE A 271 -13.86 -2.53 4.50
C ILE A 271 -14.52 -3.80 5.03
N ALA A 272 -13.75 -4.86 5.21
CA ALA A 272 -14.13 -6.02 6.00
C ALA A 272 -13.41 -5.94 7.36
N VAL A 273 -14.18 -6.00 8.44
CA VAL A 273 -13.66 -6.20 9.79
C VAL A 273 -14.45 -7.36 10.38
N SER A 274 -13.78 -8.49 10.60
CA SER A 274 -14.44 -9.74 10.98
C SER A 274 -15.55 -10.10 9.97
N GLU A 275 -16.76 -10.43 10.44
CA GLU A 275 -17.90 -10.80 9.57
C GLU A 275 -18.65 -9.60 8.98
N LYS A 276 -18.30 -8.37 9.37
CA LYS A 276 -18.99 -7.17 8.90
C LYS A 276 -18.25 -6.59 7.70
N THR A 277 -19.00 -6.44 6.61
CA THR A 277 -18.52 -5.74 5.41
C THR A 277 -19.27 -4.42 5.27
N THR A 278 -18.52 -3.34 5.09
CA THR A 278 -19.05 -2.02 4.74
C THR A 278 -18.48 -1.59 3.40
N SER A 279 -19.27 -0.85 2.62
CA SER A 279 -18.86 -0.29 1.35
C SER A 279 -19.22 1.19 1.30
N ALA A 280 -18.32 1.98 0.76
CA ALA A 280 -18.55 3.37 0.41
C ALA A 280 -18.10 3.60 -1.04
N SER A 281 -18.77 4.49 -1.73
CA SER A 281 -18.53 4.85 -3.12
C SER A 281 -18.33 6.35 -3.25
N PHE A 282 -17.92 6.79 -4.43
CA PHE A 282 -17.82 8.22 -4.71
C PHE A 282 -19.17 8.94 -4.58
N MET A 283 -20.29 8.26 -4.83
CA MET A 283 -21.64 8.84 -4.69
C MET A 283 -21.95 9.20 -3.23
N ASP A 284 -21.45 8.41 -2.28
CA ASP A 284 -21.66 8.64 -0.84
C ASP A 284 -20.88 9.86 -0.32
N THR A 285 -19.94 10.39 -1.12
CA THR A 285 -19.15 11.58 -0.75
C THR A 285 -19.86 12.89 -1.10
N GLY A 286 -21.02 12.84 -1.76
CA GLY A 286 -21.87 14.01 -2.03
C GLY A 286 -21.29 15.00 -3.04
N ILE A 287 -20.24 14.63 -3.77
CA ILE A 287 -19.59 15.53 -4.74
C ILE A 287 -20.21 15.30 -6.13
N ALA A 288 -21.19 16.14 -6.49
CA ALA A 288 -21.72 16.20 -7.84
C ALA A 288 -20.71 16.88 -8.78
N TYR A 289 -20.38 16.25 -9.91
CA TYR A 289 -19.51 16.83 -10.92
C TYR A 289 -20.20 16.77 -12.28
N ASP A 290 -20.65 17.91 -12.83
CA ASP A 290 -21.18 18.03 -14.20
C ASP A 290 -20.10 17.86 -15.30
N SER A 291 -19.25 16.82 -15.21
CA SER A 291 -18.09 16.67 -16.08
C SER A 291 -17.99 15.27 -16.70
N PRO A 292 -17.33 15.11 -17.87
CA PRO A 292 -17.02 13.80 -18.47
C PRO A 292 -16.29 12.83 -17.53
N THR A 293 -15.68 13.35 -16.46
CA THR A 293 -15.07 12.56 -15.40
C THR A 293 -16.10 11.73 -14.63
N GLU A 294 -17.32 12.24 -14.46
CA GLU A 294 -18.40 11.57 -13.74
C GLU A 294 -18.86 10.30 -14.48
N PHE A 295 -19.05 10.38 -15.80
CA PHE A 295 -19.37 9.19 -16.61
C PHE A 295 -18.28 8.10 -16.48
N MET A 296 -17.00 8.51 -16.49
CA MET A 296 -15.90 7.57 -16.27
C MET A 296 -15.96 6.94 -14.87
N LEU A 297 -16.25 7.72 -13.83
CA LEU A 297 -16.38 7.21 -12.46
C LEU A 297 -17.57 6.25 -12.32
N LEU A 298 -18.70 6.55 -12.97
CA LEU A 298 -19.87 5.67 -13.02
C LEU A 298 -19.54 4.32 -13.67
N GLU A 299 -18.90 4.33 -14.84
CA GLU A 299 -18.53 3.10 -15.55
C GLU A 299 -17.47 2.27 -14.81
N LEU A 300 -16.54 2.92 -14.10
CA LEU A 300 -15.60 2.23 -13.21
C LEU A 300 -16.32 1.64 -11.99
N LEU A 301 -17.27 2.35 -11.41
CA LEU A 301 -18.08 1.88 -10.29
C LEU A 301 -18.92 0.67 -10.67
N GLU A 302 -19.53 0.66 -11.87
CA GLU A 302 -20.24 -0.51 -12.41
C GLU A 302 -19.32 -1.73 -12.55
N ASP A 303 -18.10 -1.56 -13.06
CA ASP A 303 -17.09 -2.65 -13.10
C ASP A 303 -16.74 -3.12 -11.67
N CYS A 304 -16.69 -2.23 -10.67
CA CYS A 304 -16.48 -2.62 -9.26
C CYS A 304 -17.61 -3.50 -8.69
N TYR A 305 -18.84 -3.32 -9.16
CA TYR A 305 -19.97 -4.19 -8.82
C TYR A 305 -20.01 -5.48 -9.66
N GLY A 306 -19.10 -5.64 -10.62
CA GLY A 306 -19.09 -6.78 -11.54
C GLY A 306 -20.25 -6.75 -12.54
N ARG A 307 -20.83 -5.57 -12.78
CA ARG A 307 -21.92 -5.39 -13.74
C ARG A 307 -21.34 -5.13 -15.15
N ARG A 308 -21.98 -5.77 -16.14
CA ARG A 308 -21.70 -5.81 -17.60
C ARG A 308 -20.58 -6.74 -18.06
#